data_AF-A0A350IWQ3-F1
#
_entry.id   AF-A0A350IWQ3-F1
#
_cell.length_a   1.000
_cell.length_b   1.000
_cell.length_c   1.000
_cell.angle_alpha   90.00
_cell.angle_beta   90.00
_cell.angle_gamma   90.00
#
_symmetry.space_group_name_H-M   'P 1'
#
loop_
_entity.id
_entity.type
_entity.pdbx_description
1 polymer ?
#
loop_
_entity_poly.entity_id
_entity_poly.type
_entity_poly.pdbx_seq_one_letter_code
_entity_poly.pdbx_strand_id
1 'polypeptide(L)'
;MRIQIQDAHTLVQWYDRNRRNLPWRDTGNPYDIWLSEIMLQQTRIEAVREKFILIRNQLPDIHSLAECTEEKLLRLWEGLGYYSRARNLHRCAITLVKEYDGKLPADYDQLLSLPGIGPYTAGAIASIAFGIPVPAVDGNVMRVIARLYKITEDVRNPSTKAMIEQMIKDLFHQDHDSHFVSSFNQGLMELGETVCLPNGTPQCEKCPLHHDCRTYQSGLWKEIPYRSAQRKRTVQNRTLLIIRDQQRFLIHRRPSSGLLAGMYEFYGVNGHLNRKQAVEHAQQLGFYPISIHPLPSSTHIFTHLEWHMKAYEITVADASDFNQQDYLLVDETQLADLPIPSAFRTYTVLYALRKEKNG
;
A
#
# COMPACT_ATOMS: atom_id res chain seq x y z
N MET A 1 29.25 14.59 -5.68
CA MET A 1 28.14 14.83 -6.63
C MET A 1 27.13 15.73 -5.92
N ARG A 2 26.61 16.78 -6.56
CA ARG A 2 25.68 17.74 -5.94
C ARG A 2 24.57 18.10 -6.92
N ILE A 3 23.39 18.42 -6.38
CA ILE A 3 22.29 18.93 -7.19
C ILE A 3 22.57 20.39 -7.53
N GLN A 4 22.42 20.78 -8.79
CA GLN A 4 22.60 22.17 -9.19
C GLN A 4 21.38 22.97 -8.74
N ILE A 5 21.60 24.11 -8.08
CA ILE A 5 20.50 24.93 -7.56
C ILE A 5 19.57 25.43 -8.68
N GLN A 6 20.11 25.69 -9.87
CA GLN A 6 19.32 26.09 -11.04
C GLN A 6 18.39 24.98 -11.54
N ASP A 7 18.86 23.72 -11.55
CA ASP A 7 18.04 22.55 -11.89
C ASP A 7 16.90 22.41 -10.88
N ALA A 8 17.19 22.63 -9.59
CA ALA A 8 16.20 22.56 -8.52
C ALA A 8 15.11 23.64 -8.66
N HIS A 9 15.48 24.90 -8.90
CA HIS A 9 14.49 25.95 -9.15
C HIS A 9 13.67 25.69 -10.42
N THR A 10 14.31 25.15 -11.47
CA THR A 10 13.62 24.79 -12.72
C THR A 10 12.58 23.69 -12.48
N LEU A 11 12.91 22.70 -11.63
CA LEU A 11 11.97 21.67 -11.20
C LEU A 11 10.80 22.25 -10.39
N VAL A 12 11.08 23.14 -9.43
CA VAL A 12 10.05 23.79 -8.59
C VAL A 12 9.07 24.58 -9.46
N GLN A 13 9.58 25.42 -10.38
CA GLN A 13 8.74 26.18 -11.31
C GLN A 13 7.90 25.28 -12.22
N TRP A 14 8.48 24.17 -12.68
CA TRP A 14 7.72 23.18 -13.46
C TRP A 14 6.63 22.53 -12.61
N TYR A 15 6.93 22.13 -11.38
CA TYR A 15 5.96 21.53 -10.47
C TYR A 15 4.79 22.49 -10.18
N ASP A 16 5.08 23.76 -9.91
CA ASP A 16 4.07 24.78 -9.65
C ASP A 16 3.07 24.95 -10.80
N ARG A 17 3.52 24.75 -12.04
CA ARG A 17 2.68 24.88 -13.25
C ARG A 17 1.99 23.58 -13.66
N ASN A 18 2.55 22.43 -13.29
CA ASN A 18 2.16 21.13 -13.87
C ASN A 18 1.63 20.11 -12.86
N ARG A 19 1.69 20.39 -11.55
CA ARG A 19 1.21 19.46 -10.53
C ARG A 19 -0.26 19.10 -10.76
N ARG A 20 -0.56 17.80 -10.71
CA ARG A 20 -1.93 17.31 -10.78
C ARG A 20 -2.75 17.79 -9.58
N ASN A 21 -4.00 18.15 -9.83
CA ASN A 21 -4.98 18.38 -8.77
C ASN A 21 -5.35 17.03 -8.10
N LEU A 22 -4.96 16.87 -6.83
CA LEU A 22 -5.22 15.67 -6.03
C LEU A 22 -5.90 16.07 -4.72
N PRO A 23 -6.85 15.27 -4.18
CA PRO A 23 -7.63 15.66 -3.00
C PRO A 23 -6.84 15.97 -1.73
N TRP A 24 -5.60 15.48 -1.64
CA TRP A 24 -4.70 15.66 -0.50
C TRP A 24 -3.62 16.73 -0.74
N ARG A 25 -3.58 17.35 -1.92
CA ARG A 25 -2.65 18.45 -2.22
C ARG A 25 -3.29 19.78 -1.87
N ASP A 26 -2.43 20.74 -1.51
CA ASP A 26 -2.80 22.13 -1.26
C ASP A 26 -3.90 22.31 -0.18
N THR A 27 -4.08 21.32 0.71
CA THR A 27 -5.07 21.39 1.80
C THR A 27 -4.54 22.12 3.04
N GLY A 28 -3.23 22.28 3.16
CA GLY A 28 -2.56 22.83 4.35
C GLY A 28 -2.69 21.96 5.60
N ASN A 29 -3.23 20.74 5.49
CA ASN A 29 -3.54 19.90 6.63
C ASN A 29 -2.57 18.72 6.79
N PRO A 30 -1.75 18.74 7.86
CA PRO A 30 -1.26 17.61 8.63
C PRO A 30 -1.63 16.21 8.17
N TYR A 31 -2.89 15.97 8.49
CA TYR A 31 -3.58 14.70 8.43
C TYR A 31 -3.80 14.23 7.01
N ASP A 32 -4.13 15.14 6.08
CA ASP A 32 -4.38 14.79 4.68
C ASP A 32 -3.09 14.31 4.01
N ILE A 33 -1.98 15.00 4.28
CA ILE A 33 -0.65 14.63 3.78
C ILE A 33 -0.27 13.27 4.37
N TRP A 34 -0.32 13.11 5.69
CA TRP A 34 0.04 11.85 6.34
C TRP A 34 -0.81 10.66 5.85
N LEU A 35 -2.13 10.83 5.79
CA LEU A 35 -3.05 9.80 5.32
C LEU A 35 -2.75 9.39 3.88
N SER A 36 -2.58 10.37 2.99
CA SER A 36 -2.31 10.11 1.58
C SER A 36 -0.95 9.44 1.37
N GLU A 37 0.09 9.86 2.09
CA GLU A 37 1.42 9.27 2.02
C GLU A 37 1.43 7.80 2.45
N ILE A 38 0.69 7.46 3.52
CA ILE A 38 0.54 6.05 3.91
C ILE A 38 -0.24 5.27 2.85
N MET A 39 -1.30 5.84 2.27
CA MET A 39 -2.09 5.19 1.23
C MET A 39 -1.30 4.96 -0.07
N LEU A 40 -0.44 5.90 -0.47
CA LEU A 40 0.33 5.86 -1.73
C LEU A 40 1.47 4.85 -1.71
N GLN A 41 1.86 4.33 -0.53
CA GLN A 41 2.87 3.27 -0.43
C GLN A 41 2.46 2.04 -1.26
N GLN A 42 3.16 1.81 -2.37
CA GLN A 42 2.92 0.69 -3.28
C GLN A 42 1.47 0.59 -3.80
N THR A 43 0.77 1.73 -3.90
CA THR A 43 -0.62 1.79 -4.36
C THR A 43 -0.75 2.87 -5.44
N ARG A 44 -1.53 2.61 -6.49
CA ARG A 44 -1.73 3.57 -7.58
C ARG A 44 -2.62 4.73 -7.14
N ILE A 45 -2.34 5.92 -7.69
CA ILE A 45 -3.01 7.18 -7.32
C ILE A 45 -4.53 7.11 -7.52
N GLU A 46 -5.00 6.44 -8.57
CA GLU A 46 -6.44 6.34 -8.88
C GLU A 46 -7.19 5.57 -7.78
N ALA A 47 -6.62 4.45 -7.33
CA ALA A 47 -7.19 3.67 -6.23
C ALA A 47 -7.14 4.43 -4.90
N VAL A 48 -6.09 5.23 -4.68
CA VAL A 48 -5.96 6.08 -3.49
C VAL A 48 -6.97 7.21 -3.51
N ARG A 49 -7.23 7.85 -4.66
CA ARG A 49 -8.16 8.98 -4.79
C ARG A 49 -9.55 8.68 -4.22
N GLU A 50 -10.16 7.60 -4.67
CA GLU A 50 -11.49 7.20 -4.21
C GLU A 50 -11.52 6.88 -2.72
N LYS A 51 -10.50 6.15 -2.24
CA LYS A 51 -10.42 5.71 -0.85
C LYS A 51 -10.06 6.85 0.11
N PHE A 52 -9.23 7.79 -0.31
CA PHE A 52 -8.91 8.99 0.44
C PHE A 52 -10.17 9.80 0.71
N ILE A 53 -10.97 10.10 -0.32
CA ILE A 53 -12.22 10.87 -0.18
C ILE A 53 -13.17 10.16 0.79
N LEU A 54 -13.36 8.85 0.64
CA LEU A 54 -14.23 8.06 1.51
C LEU A 54 -13.76 8.09 2.98
N ILE A 55 -12.47 7.83 3.22
CA ILE A 55 -11.90 7.82 4.58
C ILE A 55 -11.96 9.21 5.18
N ARG A 56 -11.60 10.24 4.42
CA ARG A 56 -11.59 11.62 4.91
C ARG A 56 -12.98 12.14 5.30
N ASN A 57 -14.03 11.63 4.67
CA ASN A 57 -15.42 11.91 5.05
C ASN A 57 -15.85 11.16 6.32
N GLN A 58 -15.40 9.92 6.50
CA GLN A 58 -15.82 9.05 7.61
C GLN A 58 -14.97 9.22 8.88
N LEU A 59 -13.71 9.63 8.70
CA LEU A 59 -12.68 9.82 9.72
C LEU A 59 -12.02 11.18 9.43
N PRO A 60 -12.67 12.30 9.81
CA PRO A 60 -12.24 13.62 9.37
C PRO A 60 -10.97 14.17 10.02
N ASP A 61 -10.40 13.52 11.01
CA ASP A 61 -9.23 14.01 11.73
C ASP A 61 -8.51 12.85 12.46
N ILE A 62 -7.43 13.21 13.16
CA ILE A 62 -6.63 12.24 13.93
C ILE A 62 -7.45 11.64 15.08
N HIS A 63 -8.35 12.40 15.71
CA HIS A 63 -9.19 11.93 16.81
C HIS A 63 -10.17 10.85 16.35
N SER A 64 -10.96 11.15 15.33
CA SER A 64 -11.91 10.20 14.72
C SER A 64 -11.21 8.96 14.18
N LEU A 65 -10.02 9.09 13.60
CA LEU A 65 -9.19 7.95 13.22
C LEU A 65 -8.77 7.13 14.44
N ALA A 66 -8.31 7.75 15.53
CA ALA A 66 -7.89 7.04 16.75
C ALA A 66 -9.06 6.32 17.46
N GLU A 67 -10.24 6.94 17.48
CA GLU A 67 -11.45 6.42 18.14
C GLU A 67 -12.14 5.30 17.35
N CYS A 68 -11.88 5.18 16.04
CA CYS A 68 -12.54 4.16 15.24
C CYS A 68 -12.08 2.74 15.60
N THR A 69 -12.94 1.75 15.38
CA THR A 69 -12.56 0.34 15.55
C THR A 69 -11.62 -0.10 14.43
N GLU A 70 -10.71 -1.04 14.72
CA GLU A 70 -9.83 -1.62 13.71
C GLU A 70 -10.64 -2.19 12.53
N GLU A 71 -11.75 -2.86 12.79
CA GLU A 71 -12.61 -3.45 11.76
C GLU A 71 -13.21 -2.39 10.83
N LYS A 72 -13.69 -1.26 11.37
CA LYS A 72 -14.16 -0.12 10.57
C LYS A 72 -13.04 0.40 9.65
N LEU A 73 -11.83 0.57 10.18
CA LEU A 73 -10.71 1.05 9.38
C LEU A 73 -10.29 0.06 8.30
N LEU A 74 -10.19 -1.24 8.60
CA LEU A 74 -9.84 -2.27 7.63
C LEU A 74 -10.87 -2.38 6.52
N ARG A 75 -12.16 -2.19 6.84
CA ARG A 75 -13.25 -2.12 5.87
C ARG A 75 -13.10 -0.92 4.94
N LEU A 76 -12.82 0.26 5.48
CA LEU A 76 -12.55 1.45 4.66
C LEU A 76 -11.30 1.25 3.77
N TRP A 77 -10.26 0.60 4.31
CA TRP A 77 -8.99 0.30 3.64
C TRP A 77 -9.08 -0.82 2.59
N GLU A 78 -10.19 -1.57 2.55
CA GLU A 78 -10.35 -2.73 1.70
C GLU A 78 -10.06 -2.40 0.23
N GLY A 79 -9.18 -3.18 -0.39
CA GLY A 79 -8.77 -3.00 -1.78
C GLY A 79 -7.51 -2.16 -2.00
N LEU A 80 -7.01 -1.44 -0.98
CA LEU A 80 -5.69 -0.78 -1.04
C LEU A 80 -4.52 -1.77 -0.81
N GLY A 81 -4.80 -2.93 -0.21
CA GLY A 81 -3.77 -3.92 0.14
C GLY A 81 -2.82 -3.44 1.25
N TYR A 82 -1.85 -4.29 1.62
CA TYR A 82 -0.89 -4.01 2.69
C TYR A 82 -1.55 -3.48 3.99
N TYR A 83 -2.48 -4.27 4.56
CA TYR A 83 -3.30 -3.90 5.71
C TYR A 83 -2.51 -3.57 6.99
N SER A 84 -1.23 -3.97 7.08
CA SER A 84 -0.34 -3.50 8.14
C SER A 84 -0.19 -1.97 8.15
N ARG A 85 -0.31 -1.31 6.99
CA ARG A 85 -0.31 0.16 6.89
C ARG A 85 -1.49 0.78 7.63
N ALA A 86 -2.70 0.27 7.41
CA ALA A 86 -3.91 0.72 8.10
C ALA A 86 -3.78 0.57 9.62
N ARG A 87 -3.26 -0.58 10.08
CA ARG A 87 -3.04 -0.82 11.51
C ARG A 87 -1.98 0.09 12.12
N ASN A 88 -0.88 0.32 11.40
CA ASN A 88 0.15 1.25 11.87
C ASN A 88 -0.38 2.68 11.92
N LEU A 89 -1.14 3.08 10.90
CA LEU A 89 -1.82 4.37 10.83
C LEU A 89 -2.75 4.55 12.06
N HIS A 90 -3.56 3.53 12.38
CA HIS A 90 -4.44 3.53 13.55
C HIS A 90 -3.67 3.65 14.87
N ARG A 91 -2.65 2.79 15.06
CA ARG A 91 -1.80 2.84 16.26
C ARG A 91 -1.10 4.19 16.42
N CYS A 92 -0.61 4.76 15.31
CA CYS A 92 -0.01 6.08 15.31
C CYS A 92 -1.04 7.16 15.68
N ALA A 93 -2.27 7.11 15.15
CA ALA A 93 -3.32 8.06 15.54
C ALA A 93 -3.62 8.00 17.05
N ILE A 94 -3.68 6.78 17.61
CA ILE A 94 -3.85 6.59 19.06
C ILE A 94 -2.68 7.20 19.84
N THR A 95 -1.44 6.99 19.39
CA THR A 95 -0.25 7.62 20.00
C THR A 95 -0.32 9.15 19.91
N LEU A 96 -0.69 9.70 18.75
CA LEU A 96 -0.82 11.14 18.54
C LEU A 96 -1.87 11.77 19.47
N VAL A 97 -3.02 11.12 19.68
CA VAL A 97 -4.03 11.60 20.64
C VAL A 97 -3.51 11.56 22.07
N LYS A 98 -2.79 10.50 22.45
CA LYS A 98 -2.29 10.32 23.83
C LYS A 98 -1.12 11.23 24.19
N GLU A 99 -0.19 11.43 23.26
CA GLU A 99 1.13 12.01 23.55
C GLU A 99 1.32 13.39 22.87
N TYR A 100 0.54 13.71 21.83
CA TYR A 100 0.73 14.88 20.98
C TYR A 100 -0.55 15.71 20.78
N ASP A 101 -1.54 15.59 21.67
CA ASP A 101 -2.80 16.37 21.61
C ASP A 101 -3.52 16.26 20.24
N GLY A 102 -3.45 15.06 19.63
CA GLY A 102 -4.08 14.79 18.35
C GLY A 102 -3.43 15.50 17.16
N LYS A 103 -2.18 15.97 17.28
CA LYS A 103 -1.47 16.73 16.23
C LYS A 103 -0.18 16.02 15.83
N LEU A 104 0.12 16.04 14.54
CA LEU A 104 1.44 15.61 14.05
C LEU A 104 2.51 16.62 14.52
N PRO A 105 3.64 16.15 15.09
CA PRO A 105 4.71 17.05 15.50
C PRO A 105 5.39 17.67 14.28
N ALA A 106 5.71 18.97 14.36
CA ALA A 106 6.50 19.69 13.37
C ALA A 106 8.01 19.45 13.58
N ASP A 107 8.40 18.17 13.67
CA ASP A 107 9.78 17.74 13.89
C ASP A 107 10.02 16.38 13.21
N TYR A 108 11.12 16.27 12.45
CA TYR A 108 11.41 15.07 11.67
C TYR A 108 11.69 13.84 12.55
N ASP A 109 12.45 13.98 13.63
CA ASP A 109 12.84 12.85 14.48
C ASP A 109 11.66 12.35 15.31
N GLN A 110 10.80 13.26 15.79
CA GLN A 110 9.54 12.91 16.43
C GLN A 110 8.61 12.19 15.45
N LEU A 111 8.46 12.70 14.22
CA LEU A 111 7.68 12.02 13.18
C LEU A 111 8.23 10.61 12.90
N LEU A 112 9.55 10.46 12.77
CA LEU A 112 10.21 9.18 12.51
C LEU A 112 10.03 8.17 13.64
N SER A 113 9.85 8.64 14.88
CA SER A 113 9.62 7.77 16.03
C SER A 113 8.21 7.15 16.07
N LEU A 114 7.26 7.72 15.31
CA LEU A 114 5.86 7.30 15.34
C LEU A 114 5.60 5.96 14.62
N PRO A 115 4.64 5.15 15.08
CA PRO A 115 4.34 3.84 14.47
C PRO A 115 4.04 3.92 12.97
N GLY A 116 4.83 3.22 12.16
CA GLY A 116 4.62 3.12 10.71
C GLY A 116 5.04 4.33 9.90
N ILE A 117 5.65 5.34 10.53
CA ILE A 117 6.29 6.45 9.82
C ILE A 117 7.77 6.09 9.64
N GLY A 118 8.17 5.78 8.39
CA GLY A 118 9.57 5.57 8.04
C GLY A 118 10.24 6.86 7.54
N PRO A 119 11.55 6.82 7.23
CA PRO A 119 12.32 8.01 6.81
C PRO A 119 11.70 8.79 5.65
N TYR A 120 11.16 8.07 4.65
CA TYR A 120 10.44 8.69 3.53
C TYR A 120 9.22 9.47 4.01
N THR A 121 8.33 8.84 4.78
CA THR A 121 7.07 9.44 5.21
C THR A 121 7.30 10.56 6.22
N ALA A 122 8.30 10.43 7.12
CA ALA A 122 8.72 11.52 7.99
C ALA A 122 9.21 12.72 7.16
N GLY A 123 10.07 12.49 6.17
CA GLY A 123 10.54 13.53 5.27
C GLY A 123 9.42 14.18 4.46
N ALA A 124 8.47 13.39 3.93
CA ALA A 124 7.32 13.89 3.18
C ALA A 124 6.42 14.78 4.05
N ILE A 125 6.03 14.33 5.25
CA ILE A 125 5.20 15.13 6.16
C ILE A 125 5.95 16.38 6.61
N ALA A 126 7.20 16.23 7.08
CA ALA A 126 8.02 17.33 7.58
C ALA A 126 8.21 18.43 6.53
N SER A 127 8.55 18.05 5.30
CA SER A 127 8.78 19.01 4.22
C SER A 127 7.49 19.62 3.66
N ILE A 128 6.46 18.81 3.41
CA ILE A 128 5.24 19.28 2.74
C ILE A 128 4.35 20.06 3.69
N ALA A 129 4.17 19.59 4.93
CA ALA A 129 3.25 20.19 5.87
C ALA A 129 3.89 21.29 6.72
N PHE A 130 5.18 21.15 7.03
CA PHE A 130 5.86 22.00 8.00
C PHE A 130 7.04 22.77 7.39
N GLY A 131 7.32 22.61 6.09
CA GLY A 131 8.42 23.32 5.42
C GLY A 131 9.81 22.96 5.92
N ILE A 132 9.96 21.84 6.63
CA ILE A 132 11.24 21.44 7.25
C ILE A 132 12.18 20.94 6.15
N PRO A 133 13.43 21.43 6.07
CA PRO A 133 14.40 21.13 5.00
C PRO A 133 15.00 19.72 5.11
N VAL A 134 14.15 18.70 4.94
CA VAL A 134 14.53 17.28 4.99
C VAL A 134 14.10 16.53 3.72
N PRO A 135 14.92 15.57 3.25
CA PRO A 135 14.66 14.86 2.01
C PRO A 135 13.49 13.86 2.15
N ALA A 136 12.66 13.74 1.11
CA ALA A 136 11.62 12.72 1.00
C ALA A 136 11.92 11.76 -0.16
N VAL A 137 12.74 10.73 0.08
CA VAL A 137 13.27 9.85 -0.98
C VAL A 137 12.50 8.54 -1.10
N ASP A 138 11.68 8.44 -2.15
CA ASP A 138 10.95 7.24 -2.56
C ASP A 138 11.54 6.60 -3.84
N GLY A 139 10.85 5.61 -4.41
CA GLY A 139 11.26 4.97 -5.66
C GLY A 139 11.23 5.88 -6.89
N ASN A 140 10.38 6.92 -6.88
CA ASN A 140 10.33 7.96 -7.92
C ASN A 140 11.55 8.88 -7.82
N VAL A 141 11.84 9.43 -6.64
CA VAL A 141 13.01 10.26 -6.37
C VAL A 141 14.30 9.52 -6.69
N MET A 142 14.46 8.28 -6.20
CA MET A 142 15.65 7.45 -6.48
C MET A 142 15.89 7.32 -7.98
N ARG A 143 14.82 7.11 -8.78
CA ARG A 143 14.92 6.97 -10.24
C ARG A 143 15.28 8.27 -10.93
N VAL A 144 14.62 9.37 -10.55
CA VAL A 144 14.86 10.69 -11.15
C VAL A 144 16.30 11.12 -10.91
N ILE A 145 16.77 11.10 -9.66
CA ILE A 145 18.12 11.53 -9.30
C ILE A 145 19.17 10.59 -9.92
N ALA A 146 18.95 9.27 -9.90
CA ALA A 146 19.86 8.33 -10.53
C ALA A 146 20.02 8.60 -12.03
N ARG A 147 18.94 8.90 -12.74
CA ARG A 147 18.99 9.24 -14.18
C ARG A 147 19.60 10.61 -14.44
N LEU A 148 19.24 11.62 -13.65
CA LEU A 148 19.78 12.97 -13.80
C LEU A 148 21.31 12.97 -13.70
N TYR A 149 21.85 12.22 -12.73
CA TYR A 149 23.29 12.20 -12.47
C TYR A 149 24.04 10.97 -12.97
N LYS A 150 23.38 10.04 -13.68
CA LYS A 150 23.95 8.78 -14.19
C LYS A 150 24.57 7.93 -13.06
N ILE A 151 23.80 7.69 -12.00
CA ILE A 151 24.17 6.78 -10.89
C ILE A 151 23.97 5.34 -11.38
N THR A 152 25.06 4.58 -11.45
CA THR A 152 25.07 3.20 -11.96
C THR A 152 25.02 2.14 -10.86
N GLU A 153 25.18 2.56 -9.60
CA GLU A 153 25.05 1.73 -8.42
C GLU A 153 23.62 1.20 -8.27
N ASP A 154 23.48 0.04 -7.63
CA ASP A 154 22.15 -0.53 -7.36
C ASP A 154 21.37 0.39 -6.44
N VAL A 155 20.20 0.86 -6.89
CA VAL A 155 19.33 1.73 -6.07
C VAL A 155 18.68 1.00 -4.90
N ARG A 156 18.87 -0.32 -4.79
CA ARG A 156 18.50 -1.10 -3.60
C ARG A 156 19.56 -1.06 -2.50
N ASN A 157 20.78 -0.63 -2.81
CA ASN A 157 21.82 -0.51 -1.80
C ASN A 157 21.51 0.68 -0.86
N PRO A 158 21.53 0.48 0.47
CA PRO A 158 21.31 1.56 1.42
C PRO A 158 22.27 2.74 1.23
N SER A 159 23.52 2.49 0.82
CA SER A 159 24.51 3.53 0.55
C SER A 159 24.13 4.44 -0.62
N THR A 160 23.52 3.90 -1.68
CA THR A 160 23.02 4.69 -2.82
C THR A 160 21.90 5.63 -2.36
N LYS A 161 20.99 5.14 -1.52
CA LYS A 161 19.92 5.97 -0.95
C LYS A 161 20.50 7.07 -0.05
N ALA A 162 21.41 6.74 0.86
CA ALA A 162 22.06 7.71 1.73
C ALA A 162 22.81 8.81 0.96
N MET A 163 23.47 8.44 -0.15
CA MET A 163 24.14 9.38 -1.05
C MET A 163 23.13 10.37 -1.68
N ILE A 164 21.99 9.87 -2.18
CA ILE A 164 20.92 10.71 -2.75
C ILE A 164 20.29 11.61 -1.68
N GLU A 165 20.02 11.08 -0.49
CA GLU A 165 19.52 11.87 0.64
C GLU A 165 20.50 12.99 1.01
N GLN A 166 21.81 12.72 1.01
CA GLN A 166 22.83 13.74 1.27
C GLN A 166 22.88 14.82 0.18
N MET A 167 22.73 14.45 -1.09
CA MET A 167 22.67 15.42 -2.19
C MET A 167 21.49 16.40 -2.05
N ILE A 168 20.34 15.93 -1.56
CA ILE A 168 19.16 16.77 -1.31
C ILE A 168 19.37 17.62 -0.06
N LYS A 169 19.98 17.08 1.01
CA LYS A 169 20.33 17.88 2.20
C LYS A 169 21.29 19.02 1.86
N ASP A 170 22.33 18.75 1.07
CA ASP A 170 23.28 19.77 0.60
C ASP A 170 22.59 20.86 -0.25
N LEU A 171 21.53 20.52 -0.98
CA LEU A 171 20.71 21.48 -1.72
C LEU A 171 19.90 22.36 -0.75
N PHE A 172 19.27 21.77 0.25
CA PHE A 172 18.47 22.52 1.23
C PHE A 172 19.30 23.42 2.15
N HIS A 173 20.61 23.17 2.31
CA HIS A 173 21.51 24.14 2.93
C HIS A 173 21.72 25.40 2.09
N GLN A 174 21.49 25.35 0.78
CA GLN A 174 21.62 26.50 -0.13
C GLN A 174 20.32 27.30 -0.22
N ASP A 175 19.18 26.62 -0.21
CA ASP A 175 17.85 27.23 -0.17
C ASP A 175 16.93 26.40 0.74
N HIS A 176 16.50 27.03 1.84
CA HIS A 176 15.66 26.44 2.88
C HIS A 176 14.29 27.13 2.95
N ASP A 177 13.90 27.88 1.92
CA ASP A 177 12.55 28.41 1.83
C ASP A 177 11.52 27.26 1.87
N SER A 178 10.47 27.45 2.67
CA SER A 178 9.46 26.42 2.93
C SER A 178 8.73 25.97 1.66
N HIS A 179 8.42 26.91 0.73
CA HIS A 179 7.78 26.59 -0.54
C HIS A 179 8.75 25.85 -1.45
N PHE A 180 10.00 26.30 -1.53
CA PHE A 180 11.05 25.61 -2.28
C PHE A 180 11.23 24.16 -1.82
N VAL A 181 11.40 23.93 -0.52
CA VAL A 181 11.60 22.59 0.07
C VAL A 181 10.43 21.66 -0.23
N SER A 182 9.20 22.12 0.05
CA SER A 182 7.98 21.35 -0.20
C SER A 182 7.82 21.02 -1.69
N SER A 183 7.95 22.03 -2.56
CA SER A 183 7.77 21.90 -4.00
C SER A 183 8.87 21.09 -4.67
N PHE A 184 10.10 21.12 -4.15
CA PHE A 184 11.20 20.33 -4.68
C PHE A 184 10.99 18.83 -4.41
N ASN A 185 10.66 18.46 -3.18
CA ASN A 185 10.36 17.06 -2.83
C ASN A 185 9.17 16.54 -3.65
N GLN A 186 8.06 17.27 -3.68
CA GLN A 186 6.88 16.87 -4.46
C GLN A 186 7.15 16.90 -5.97
N GLY A 187 7.97 17.84 -6.44
CA GLY A 187 8.39 17.97 -7.83
C GLY A 187 9.15 16.75 -8.32
N LEU A 188 10.07 16.20 -7.52
CA LEU A 188 10.77 14.97 -7.87
C LEU A 188 9.82 13.77 -7.95
N MET A 189 8.87 13.66 -7.02
CA MET A 189 7.86 12.60 -7.03
C MET A 189 6.95 12.71 -8.26
N GLU A 190 6.44 13.92 -8.54
CA GLU A 190 5.55 14.20 -9.67
C GLU A 190 6.26 13.98 -11.01
N LEU A 191 7.51 14.42 -11.13
CA LEU A 191 8.33 14.20 -12.32
C LEU A 191 8.57 12.71 -12.56
N GLY A 192 8.89 11.95 -11.50
CA GLY A 192 9.04 10.51 -11.57
C GLY A 192 7.77 9.81 -12.03
N GLU A 193 6.62 10.25 -11.53
CA GLU A 193 5.33 9.61 -11.83
C GLU A 193 4.82 9.93 -13.24
N THR A 194 5.04 11.15 -13.74
CA THR A 194 4.36 11.64 -14.94
C THR A 194 5.27 11.76 -16.18
N VAL A 195 6.58 11.89 -16.00
CA VAL A 195 7.54 12.14 -17.08
C VAL A 195 8.65 11.10 -17.10
N CYS A 196 9.37 10.94 -15.99
CA CYS A 196 10.50 10.03 -15.86
C CYS A 196 10.03 8.62 -15.48
N LEU A 197 9.28 7.97 -16.37
CA LEU A 197 8.51 6.76 -16.07
C LEU A 197 9.39 5.54 -15.69
N PRO A 198 8.92 4.65 -14.78
CA PRO A 198 9.67 3.47 -14.35
C PRO A 198 9.61 2.30 -15.34
N ASN A 199 8.47 2.13 -16.02
CA ASN A 199 8.17 0.99 -16.90
C ASN A 199 7.77 1.51 -18.28
N GLY A 200 8.77 1.93 -19.07
CA GLY A 200 8.55 2.50 -20.39
C GLY A 200 9.59 3.57 -20.71
N THR A 201 9.52 4.06 -21.95
CA THR A 201 10.37 5.17 -22.38
C THR A 201 9.99 6.44 -21.62
N PRO A 202 10.91 7.09 -20.89
CA PRO A 202 10.62 8.38 -20.25
C PRO A 202 10.29 9.45 -21.30
N GLN A 203 9.43 10.39 -20.94
CA GLN A 203 9.03 11.50 -21.82
C GLN A 203 10.06 12.64 -21.75
N CYS A 204 11.33 12.35 -22.08
CA CYS A 204 12.45 13.26 -21.88
C CYS A 204 12.25 14.64 -22.52
N GLU A 205 11.62 14.71 -23.70
CA GLU A 205 11.32 15.99 -24.38
C GLU A 205 10.38 16.91 -23.57
N LYS A 206 9.62 16.35 -22.62
CA LYS A 206 8.77 17.12 -21.70
C LYS A 206 9.41 17.35 -20.33
N CYS A 207 10.61 16.81 -20.10
CA CYS A 207 11.28 16.89 -18.81
C CYS A 207 11.96 18.27 -18.67
N PRO A 208 11.68 19.02 -17.58
CA PRO A 208 12.29 20.31 -17.34
C PRO A 208 13.81 20.20 -17.12
N LEU A 209 14.32 19.01 -16.81
CA LEU A 209 15.73 18.73 -16.50
C LEU A 209 16.45 17.96 -17.63
N HIS A 210 15.84 17.83 -18.82
CA HIS A 210 16.39 16.96 -19.88
C HIS A 210 17.77 17.42 -20.38
N HIS A 211 18.00 18.73 -20.45
CA HIS A 211 19.26 19.32 -20.92
C HIS A 211 20.45 18.84 -20.09
N ASP A 212 20.29 18.78 -18.77
CA ASP A 212 21.36 18.42 -17.82
C ASP A 212 21.32 16.94 -17.40
N CYS A 213 20.35 16.17 -17.93
CA CYS A 213 20.20 14.76 -17.63
C CYS A 213 21.28 13.90 -18.31
N ARG A 214 22.26 13.46 -17.53
CA ARG A 214 23.39 12.66 -18.01
C ARG A 214 22.96 11.31 -18.59
N THR A 215 21.91 10.69 -18.06
CA THR A 215 21.36 9.45 -18.63
C THR A 215 20.67 9.68 -19.96
N TYR A 216 19.99 10.81 -20.16
CA TYR A 216 19.39 11.16 -21.46
C TYR A 216 20.48 11.37 -22.51
N GLN A 217 21.49 12.20 -22.19
CA GLN A 217 22.63 12.47 -23.08
C GLN A 217 23.40 11.21 -23.51
N SER A 218 23.45 10.20 -22.63
CA SER A 218 24.14 8.93 -22.90
C SER A 218 23.24 7.80 -23.40
N GLY A 219 21.93 8.01 -23.52
CA GLY A 219 20.99 6.99 -24.02
C GLY A 219 20.75 5.80 -23.07
N LEU A 220 21.13 5.89 -21.79
CA LEU A 220 21.15 4.75 -20.85
C LEU A 220 19.89 4.59 -19.98
N TRP A 221 18.75 5.15 -20.40
CA TRP A 221 17.54 5.16 -19.57
C TRP A 221 16.96 3.77 -19.28
N LYS A 222 17.31 2.77 -20.12
CA LYS A 222 16.95 1.35 -19.92
C LYS A 222 17.79 0.67 -18.84
N GLU A 223 19.00 1.16 -18.61
CA GLU A 223 19.96 0.60 -17.64
C GLU A 223 19.88 1.30 -16.30
N ILE A 224 19.51 2.59 -16.29
CA ILE A 224 19.47 3.44 -15.11
C ILE A 224 18.01 3.80 -14.77
N PRO A 225 17.55 3.57 -13.53
CA PRO A 225 18.32 3.10 -12.38
C PRO A 225 18.62 1.61 -12.44
N TYR A 226 19.87 1.24 -12.12
CA TYR A 226 20.24 -0.16 -12.00
C TYR A 226 19.55 -0.78 -10.78
N ARG A 227 18.96 -1.96 -10.97
CA ARG A 227 18.28 -2.74 -9.93
C ARG A 227 18.67 -4.20 -10.10
N SER A 228 19.29 -4.81 -9.10
CA SER A 228 19.56 -6.25 -9.10
C SER A 228 18.28 -7.09 -9.30
N ALA A 229 18.39 -8.38 -9.60
CA ALA A 229 17.22 -9.27 -9.62
C ALA A 229 16.64 -9.42 -8.20
N GLN A 230 15.30 -9.45 -8.06
CA GLN A 230 14.67 -9.83 -6.78
C GLN A 230 14.79 -11.35 -6.58
N ARG A 231 14.80 -11.79 -5.32
CA ARG A 231 14.67 -13.22 -5.02
C ARG A 231 13.36 -13.76 -5.61
N LYS A 232 13.40 -14.99 -6.13
CA LYS A 232 12.18 -15.66 -6.62
C LYS A 232 11.16 -15.77 -5.47
N ARG A 233 9.88 -15.54 -5.78
CA ARG A 233 8.78 -15.71 -4.83
C ARG A 233 8.67 -17.18 -4.44
N THR A 234 8.32 -17.43 -3.18
CA THR A 234 7.93 -18.77 -2.75
C THR A 234 6.53 -19.07 -3.29
N VAL A 235 6.32 -20.26 -3.85
CA VAL A 235 4.99 -20.71 -4.29
C VAL A 235 4.38 -21.57 -3.18
N GLN A 236 3.13 -21.29 -2.82
CA GLN A 236 2.34 -22.09 -1.88
C GLN A 236 1.04 -22.53 -2.54
N ASN A 237 0.82 -23.83 -2.58
CA ASN A 237 -0.46 -24.42 -2.96
C ASN A 237 -1.41 -24.37 -1.77
N ARG A 238 -2.66 -23.97 -1.98
CA ARG A 238 -3.72 -23.98 -0.96
C ARG A 238 -5.02 -24.56 -1.53
N THR A 239 -5.85 -25.13 -0.66
CA THR A 239 -7.23 -25.52 -0.98
C THR A 239 -8.18 -24.80 -0.05
N LEU A 240 -9.14 -24.08 -0.61
CA LEU A 240 -10.22 -23.45 0.15
C LEU A 240 -11.43 -24.37 0.21
N LEU A 241 -11.98 -24.55 1.40
CA LEU A 241 -13.23 -25.26 1.65
C LEU A 241 -14.27 -24.20 2.01
N ILE A 242 -15.12 -23.84 1.06
CA ILE A 242 -16.22 -22.91 1.28
C ILE A 242 -17.38 -23.69 1.84
N ILE A 243 -17.39 -23.84 3.17
CA ILE A 243 -18.40 -24.59 3.91
C ILE A 243 -19.58 -23.66 4.19
N ARG A 244 -20.78 -24.07 3.79
CA ARG A 244 -22.01 -23.32 4.03
C ARG A 244 -23.20 -24.23 4.32
N ASP A 245 -24.12 -23.74 5.13
CA ASP A 245 -25.50 -24.24 5.16
C ASP A 245 -26.39 -23.36 4.26
N GLN A 246 -27.71 -23.48 4.34
CA GLN A 246 -28.62 -22.68 3.50
C GLN A 246 -28.50 -21.16 3.73
N GLN A 247 -28.10 -20.73 4.92
CA GLN A 247 -28.15 -19.32 5.36
C GLN A 247 -26.76 -18.73 5.65
N ARG A 248 -25.77 -19.54 6.03
CA ARG A 248 -24.52 -19.09 6.65
C ARG A 248 -23.29 -19.73 6.02
N PHE A 249 -22.19 -18.99 6.04
CA PHE A 249 -20.85 -19.40 5.63
C PHE A 249 -19.94 -19.54 6.85
N LEU A 250 -19.10 -20.56 6.85
CA LEU A 250 -17.99 -20.66 7.79
C LEU A 250 -16.83 -19.77 7.35
N ILE A 251 -16.44 -18.85 8.22
CA ILE A 251 -15.35 -17.90 7.98
C ILE A 251 -14.34 -17.98 9.12
N HIS A 252 -13.08 -17.94 8.76
CA HIS A 252 -11.95 -17.91 9.69
C HIS A 252 -11.42 -16.49 9.83
N ARG A 253 -11.22 -16.03 11.07
CA ARG A 253 -10.44 -14.82 11.37
C ARG A 253 -8.98 -15.21 11.54
N ARG A 254 -8.12 -14.72 10.65
CA ARG A 254 -6.69 -15.02 10.70
C ARG A 254 -6.06 -14.48 12.00
N PRO A 255 -4.99 -15.12 12.53
CA PRO A 255 -4.26 -14.64 13.71
C PRO A 255 -3.85 -13.17 13.61
N SER A 256 -3.62 -12.52 14.74
CA SER A 256 -3.23 -11.10 14.83
C SER A 256 -1.82 -10.79 14.30
N SER A 257 -1.05 -11.82 13.92
CA SER A 257 0.28 -11.67 13.32
C SER A 257 0.44 -12.53 12.05
N GLY A 258 1.44 -12.18 11.25
CA GLY A 258 1.74 -12.88 9.99
C GLY A 258 0.99 -12.35 8.76
N LEU A 259 0.96 -13.17 7.71
CA LEU A 259 0.37 -12.80 6.42
C LEU A 259 -1.15 -12.61 6.55
N LEU A 260 -1.64 -11.45 6.09
CA LEU A 260 -3.05 -11.05 6.16
C LEU A 260 -3.60 -11.14 7.60
N ALA A 261 -2.77 -10.78 8.59
CA ALA A 261 -3.11 -10.80 10.00
C ALA A 261 -4.48 -10.16 10.28
N GLY A 262 -5.29 -10.76 11.14
CA GLY A 262 -6.59 -10.26 11.60
C GLY A 262 -7.68 -10.13 10.53
N MET A 263 -7.41 -10.49 9.27
CA MET A 263 -8.38 -10.44 8.17
C MET A 263 -9.23 -11.72 8.15
N TYR A 264 -10.41 -11.66 7.53
CA TYR A 264 -11.29 -12.80 7.38
C TYR A 264 -10.99 -13.56 6.08
N GLU A 265 -11.06 -14.90 6.13
CA GLU A 265 -10.86 -15.78 4.99
C GLU A 265 -11.81 -16.97 5.00
N PHE A 266 -12.04 -17.57 3.83
CA PHE A 266 -12.62 -18.90 3.75
C PHE A 266 -11.66 -19.94 4.36
N TYR A 267 -12.20 -21.02 4.92
CA TYR A 267 -11.38 -22.08 5.52
C TYR A 267 -10.35 -22.61 4.50
N GLY A 268 -9.06 -22.49 4.82
CA GLY A 268 -7.99 -22.76 3.86
C GLY A 268 -6.93 -23.72 4.37
N VAL A 269 -6.71 -24.80 3.64
CA VAL A 269 -5.74 -25.87 3.93
C VAL A 269 -4.49 -25.70 3.06
N ASN A 270 -3.33 -26.08 3.59
CA ASN A 270 -2.10 -26.13 2.81
C ASN A 270 -2.10 -27.32 1.84
N GLY A 271 -1.62 -27.10 0.62
CA GLY A 271 -1.61 -28.09 -0.46
C GLY A 271 -2.87 -28.08 -1.33
N HIS A 272 -2.82 -28.87 -2.41
CA HIS A 272 -3.98 -29.12 -3.27
C HIS A 272 -4.63 -30.43 -2.87
N LEU A 273 -5.84 -30.34 -2.33
CA LEU A 273 -6.65 -31.51 -1.98
C LEU A 273 -7.45 -31.96 -3.20
N ASN A 274 -7.56 -33.28 -3.37
CA ASN A 274 -8.59 -33.86 -4.23
C ASN A 274 -9.96 -33.86 -3.51
N ARG A 275 -11.02 -34.19 -4.24
CA ARG A 275 -12.40 -34.19 -3.71
C ARG A 275 -12.56 -35.05 -2.45
N LYS A 276 -11.94 -36.24 -2.40
CA LYS A 276 -12.03 -37.16 -1.24
C LYS A 276 -11.37 -36.54 -0.01
N GLN A 277 -10.17 -36.00 -0.17
CA GLN A 277 -9.43 -35.34 0.91
C GLN A 277 -10.16 -34.08 1.43
N ALA A 278 -10.81 -33.33 0.55
CA ALA A 278 -11.63 -32.18 0.94
C ALA A 278 -12.83 -32.58 1.82
N VAL A 279 -13.50 -33.69 1.49
CA VAL A 279 -14.58 -34.26 2.32
C VAL A 279 -14.04 -34.73 3.67
N GLU A 280 -12.91 -35.45 3.68
CA GLU A 280 -12.28 -35.92 4.92
C GLU A 280 -11.90 -34.76 5.85
N HIS A 281 -11.37 -33.66 5.31
CA HIS A 281 -11.09 -32.45 6.09
C HIS A 281 -12.35 -31.79 6.66
N ALA A 282 -13.42 -31.68 5.88
CA ALA A 282 -14.70 -31.14 6.38
C ALA A 282 -15.24 -32.00 7.53
N GLN A 283 -15.16 -33.33 7.41
CA GLN A 283 -15.58 -34.26 8.46
C GLN A 283 -14.73 -34.14 9.73
N GLN A 284 -13.42 -33.93 9.59
CA GLN A 284 -12.52 -33.68 10.74
C GLN A 284 -12.86 -32.40 11.50
N LEU A 285 -13.46 -31.41 10.83
CA LEU A 285 -13.99 -30.20 11.46
C LEU A 285 -15.38 -30.39 12.09
N GLY A 286 -16.00 -31.56 11.92
CA GLY A 286 -17.36 -31.85 12.40
C GLY A 286 -18.46 -31.57 11.38
N PHE A 287 -18.11 -31.27 10.12
CA PHE A 287 -19.07 -31.05 9.04
C PHE A 287 -19.31 -32.31 8.22
N TYR A 288 -20.57 -32.67 7.99
CA TYR A 288 -20.96 -33.81 7.15
C TYR A 288 -21.54 -33.29 5.83
N PRO A 289 -20.78 -33.33 4.72
CA PRO A 289 -21.22 -32.76 3.45
C PRO A 289 -22.45 -33.48 2.86
N ILE A 290 -23.47 -32.71 2.48
CA ILE A 290 -24.56 -33.16 1.60
C ILE A 290 -24.06 -33.18 0.15
N SER A 291 -23.37 -32.12 -0.25
CA SER A 291 -22.82 -31.97 -1.59
C SER A 291 -21.46 -31.29 -1.54
N ILE A 292 -20.67 -31.54 -2.58
CA ILE A 292 -19.38 -30.90 -2.80
C ILE A 292 -19.19 -30.61 -4.28
N HIS A 293 -18.86 -29.38 -4.62
CA HIS A 293 -18.67 -28.90 -5.99
C HIS A 293 -17.33 -28.18 -6.15
N PRO A 294 -16.52 -28.50 -7.18
CA PRO A 294 -15.30 -27.75 -7.44
C PRO A 294 -15.64 -26.33 -7.88
N LEU A 295 -14.88 -25.36 -7.38
CA LEU A 295 -14.97 -23.95 -7.74
C LEU A 295 -13.76 -23.53 -8.60
N PRO A 296 -13.83 -22.39 -9.30
CA PRO A 296 -12.70 -21.88 -10.08
C PRO A 296 -11.41 -21.79 -9.25
N SER A 297 -10.31 -22.22 -9.86
CA SER A 297 -8.98 -22.01 -9.28
C SER A 297 -8.57 -20.54 -9.38
N SER A 298 -7.77 -20.06 -8.45
CA SER A 298 -7.30 -18.68 -8.43
C SER A 298 -5.83 -18.59 -8.03
N THR A 299 -5.11 -17.65 -8.63
CA THR A 299 -3.73 -17.33 -8.26
C THR A 299 -3.68 -15.93 -7.68
N HIS A 300 -3.04 -15.78 -6.53
CA HIS A 300 -2.81 -14.48 -5.92
C HIS A 300 -1.32 -14.25 -5.68
N ILE A 301 -0.81 -13.10 -6.16
CA ILE A 301 0.60 -12.76 -6.09
C ILE A 301 0.81 -11.69 -5.00
N PHE A 302 1.59 -12.05 -3.98
CA PHE A 302 2.19 -11.12 -3.03
C PHE A 302 3.61 -10.75 -3.45
N THR A 303 4.24 -9.83 -2.73
CA THR A 303 5.62 -9.41 -3.02
C THR A 303 6.64 -10.54 -2.82
N HIS A 304 6.48 -11.36 -1.77
CA HIS A 304 7.41 -12.43 -1.41
C HIS A 304 6.85 -13.85 -1.64
N LEU A 305 5.56 -13.95 -1.98
CA LEU A 305 4.81 -15.20 -1.98
C LEU A 305 3.80 -15.24 -3.12
N GLU A 306 3.50 -16.43 -3.62
CA GLU A 306 2.43 -16.66 -4.58
C GLU A 306 1.53 -17.80 -4.06
N TRP A 307 0.22 -17.55 -4.00
CA TRP A 307 -0.79 -18.54 -3.64
C TRP A 307 -1.44 -19.11 -4.89
N HIS A 308 -1.38 -20.43 -5.04
CA HIS A 308 -2.10 -21.20 -6.06
C HIS A 308 -3.26 -21.92 -5.37
N MET A 309 -4.47 -21.40 -5.53
CA MET A 309 -5.65 -21.85 -4.79
C MET A 309 -6.56 -22.71 -5.66
N LYS A 310 -6.91 -23.88 -5.14
CA LYS A 310 -8.10 -24.64 -5.53
C LYS A 310 -9.20 -24.37 -4.52
N ALA A 311 -10.46 -24.56 -4.91
CA ALA A 311 -11.56 -24.39 -3.99
C ALA A 311 -12.68 -25.42 -4.24
N TYR A 312 -13.37 -25.78 -3.17
CA TYR A 312 -14.59 -26.57 -3.19
C TYR A 312 -15.67 -25.85 -2.38
N GLU A 313 -16.88 -25.77 -2.93
CA GLU A 313 -18.06 -25.47 -2.14
C GLU A 313 -18.53 -26.77 -1.48
N ILE A 314 -18.78 -26.71 -0.17
CA ILE A 314 -19.27 -27.82 0.64
C ILE A 314 -20.57 -27.39 1.29
N THR A 315 -21.68 -28.00 0.88
CA THR A 315 -22.98 -27.73 1.48
C THR A 315 -23.24 -28.74 2.60
N VAL A 316 -23.62 -28.25 3.78
CA VAL A 316 -24.01 -29.07 4.94
C VAL A 316 -25.47 -28.85 5.30
N ALA A 317 -26.06 -29.78 6.04
CA ALA A 317 -27.46 -29.67 6.48
C ALA A 317 -27.65 -28.51 7.47
N ASP A 318 -26.77 -28.47 8.47
CA ASP A 318 -26.72 -27.44 9.49
C ASP A 318 -25.28 -27.24 9.93
N ALA A 319 -24.92 -25.99 10.19
CA ALA A 319 -23.63 -25.60 10.71
C ALA A 319 -23.73 -25.01 12.13
N SER A 320 -24.93 -24.82 12.69
CA SER A 320 -25.20 -24.05 13.92
C SER A 320 -24.36 -24.46 15.12
N ASP A 321 -24.05 -25.75 15.23
CA ASP A 321 -23.37 -26.32 16.40
C ASP A 321 -21.84 -26.13 16.32
N PHE A 322 -21.34 -25.60 15.20
CA PHE A 322 -19.92 -25.31 15.05
C PHE A 322 -19.52 -24.12 15.92
N ASN A 323 -18.71 -24.40 16.94
CA ASN A 323 -18.15 -23.40 17.83
C ASN A 323 -16.66 -23.66 18.03
N GLN A 324 -15.83 -22.95 17.28
CA GLN A 324 -14.38 -22.94 17.46
C GLN A 324 -13.89 -21.49 17.56
N GLN A 325 -12.88 -21.30 18.40
CA GLN A 325 -12.21 -20.02 18.53
C GLN A 325 -11.68 -19.57 17.15
N ASP A 326 -11.84 -18.28 16.85
CA ASP A 326 -11.45 -17.63 15.58
C ASP A 326 -12.30 -17.98 14.35
N TYR A 327 -13.40 -18.71 14.52
CA TYR A 327 -14.34 -18.98 13.44
C TYR A 327 -15.70 -18.32 13.68
N LEU A 328 -16.36 -17.94 12.59
CA LEU A 328 -17.68 -17.34 12.58
C LEU A 328 -18.56 -18.04 11.57
N LEU A 329 -19.84 -18.20 11.93
CA LEU A 329 -20.90 -18.48 10.97
C LEU A 329 -21.60 -17.18 10.66
N VAL A 330 -21.53 -16.75 9.41
CA VAL A 330 -22.06 -15.45 8.99
C VAL A 330 -23.00 -15.62 7.80
N ASP A 331 -24.11 -14.90 7.81
CA ASP A 331 -24.97 -14.81 6.63
C ASP A 331 -24.31 -13.97 5.51
N GLU A 332 -24.92 -13.95 4.32
CA GLU A 332 -24.39 -13.20 3.17
C GLU A 332 -24.24 -11.69 3.44
N THR A 333 -25.12 -11.11 4.27
CA THR A 333 -25.08 -9.67 4.60
C THR A 333 -23.90 -9.38 5.52
N GLN A 334 -23.76 -10.16 6.59
CA GLN A 334 -22.62 -10.08 7.51
C GLN A 334 -21.30 -10.35 6.79
N LEU A 335 -21.27 -11.37 5.95
CA LEU A 335 -20.11 -11.73 5.13
C LEU A 335 -19.72 -10.61 4.18
N ALA A 336 -20.70 -9.92 3.60
CA ALA A 336 -20.45 -8.77 2.76
C ALA A 336 -19.78 -7.62 3.53
N ASP A 337 -19.90 -7.52 4.85
CA ASP A 337 -19.27 -6.47 5.65
C ASP A 337 -17.93 -6.83 6.27
N LEU A 338 -17.55 -8.10 6.28
CA LEU A 338 -16.24 -8.52 6.77
C LEU A 338 -15.09 -8.03 5.87
N PRO A 339 -13.94 -7.59 6.45
CA PRO A 339 -12.75 -7.26 5.69
C PRO A 339 -12.09 -8.54 5.16
N ILE A 340 -12.43 -8.90 3.91
CA ILE A 340 -11.88 -10.06 3.19
C ILE A 340 -10.80 -9.58 2.20
N PRO A 341 -9.56 -10.13 2.26
CA PRO A 341 -8.50 -9.76 1.35
C PRO A 341 -8.83 -10.04 -0.11
N SER A 342 -8.27 -9.22 -1.02
CA SER A 342 -8.36 -9.43 -2.47
C SER A 342 -7.79 -10.78 -2.96
N ALA A 343 -7.05 -11.48 -2.10
CA ALA A 343 -6.63 -12.85 -2.34
C ALA A 343 -7.81 -13.80 -2.59
N PHE A 344 -8.97 -13.55 -1.97
CA PHE A 344 -10.16 -14.38 -2.08
C PHE A 344 -11.21 -13.80 -3.03
N ARG A 345 -10.80 -12.83 -3.87
CA ARG A 345 -11.72 -12.04 -4.68
C ARG A 345 -12.59 -12.89 -5.60
N THR A 346 -12.00 -13.89 -6.25
CA THR A 346 -12.70 -14.85 -7.13
C THR A 346 -13.95 -15.40 -6.46
N TYR A 347 -13.84 -15.77 -5.17
CA TYR A 347 -14.93 -16.35 -4.41
C TYR A 347 -15.90 -15.28 -3.89
N THR A 348 -15.39 -14.13 -3.43
CA THR A 348 -16.29 -13.03 -3.00
C THR A 348 -17.15 -12.48 -4.14
N VAL A 349 -16.66 -12.52 -5.39
CA VAL A 349 -17.44 -12.14 -6.58
C VAL A 349 -18.43 -13.25 -6.94
N LEU A 350 -17.99 -14.51 -6.89
CA LEU A 350 -18.85 -15.68 -7.18
C LEU A 350 -20.13 -15.69 -6.34
N TYR A 351 -20.03 -15.31 -5.06
CA TYR A 351 -21.16 -15.21 -4.13
C TYR A 351 -21.81 -13.82 -4.08
N ALA A 352 -21.56 -12.96 -5.08
CA ALA A 352 -22.10 -11.60 -5.17
C ALA A 352 -21.83 -10.68 -3.95
N LEU A 353 -20.85 -11.02 -3.11
CA LEU A 353 -20.45 -10.26 -1.92
C LEU A 353 -19.69 -8.98 -2.30
N ARG A 354 -19.05 -8.97 -3.47
CA ARG A 354 -18.32 -7.83 -4.03
C ARG A 354 -18.64 -7.71 -5.51
N LYS A 355 -18.72 -6.46 -6.02
CA LYS A 355 -18.88 -6.21 -7.45
C LYS A 355 -17.65 -6.67 -8.24
N GLU A 356 -17.86 -7.13 -9.47
CA GLU A 356 -16.79 -7.22 -10.46
C GLU A 356 -16.14 -5.84 -10.62
N LYS A 357 -14.81 -5.80 -10.78
CA LYS A 357 -14.15 -4.58 -11.24
C LYS A 357 -14.30 -4.69 -12.75
N ASN A 358 -14.96 -3.72 -13.36
CA ASN A 358 -14.77 -3.48 -14.78
C ASN A 358 -13.25 -3.40 -15.02
N GLY A 359 -12.78 -4.24 -15.94
CA GLY A 359 -11.36 -4.44 -16.24
C GLY A 359 -10.66 -3.17 -16.68
#